data_AF-A0A7Z2XHZ9-F1
#
_entry.id   AF-A0A7Z2XHZ9-F1
#
_cell.length_a   1.000
_cell.length_b   1.000
_cell.length_c   1.000
_cell.angle_alpha   90.00
_cell.angle_beta   90.00
_cell.angle_gamma   90.00
#
_symmetry.space_group_name_H-M   'P 1'
#
loop_
_entity.id
_entity.type
_entity.pdbx_description
1 polymer ?
#
loop_
_entity_poly.entity_id
_entity_poly.type
_entity_poly.pdbx_seq_one_letter_code
_entity_poly.pdbx_strand_id
1 'polypeptide(L)'
;MIDTFLTVDASQALLDWIIASGKNLTTIYVTHGHADHFFGIALFKRYFPNARAVGRPDVMQAMFVDTDPACLKGFWNTRFPGQIPGQLEIAESLEENSIDLKGMNTQAFRTRGPDA
;
A
#
# COMPACT_ATOMS: atom_id res chain seq x y z
N MET A 1 -9.72 -2.72 -0.90
CA MET A 1 -8.73 -2.65 -1.98
C MET A 1 -7.54 -3.49 -1.55
N ILE A 2 -6.86 -4.14 -2.49
CA ILE A 2 -5.64 -4.91 -2.23
C ILE A 2 -4.52 -4.17 -2.95
N ASP A 3 -3.51 -3.76 -2.20
CA ASP A 3 -2.37 -2.96 -2.64
C ASP A 3 -2.73 -1.60 -3.27
N THR A 4 -1.67 -0.84 -3.56
CA THR A 4 -1.68 0.42 -4.31
C THR A 4 -0.69 0.28 -5.47
N PHE A 5 -0.12 1.40 -5.94
CA PHE A 5 0.91 1.38 -6.97
C PHE A 5 2.11 2.23 -6.57
N LEU A 6 3.22 2.00 -7.27
CA LEU A 6 4.50 2.69 -7.05
C LEU A 6 4.42 4.19 -7.36
N THR A 7 3.89 4.54 -8.53
CA THR A 7 3.97 5.90 -9.07
C THR A 7 2.73 6.72 -8.74
N VAL A 8 2.91 8.05 -8.71
CA VAL A 8 1.81 9.01 -8.51
C VAL A 8 0.72 8.81 -9.57
N ASP A 9 1.10 8.71 -10.85
CA ASP A 9 0.16 8.61 -11.95
C ASP A 9 -0.64 7.30 -11.93
N ALA A 10 0.01 6.16 -11.66
CA ALA A 10 -0.67 4.88 -11.55
C ALA A 10 -1.63 4.85 -10.34
N SER A 11 -1.20 5.43 -9.22
CA SER A 11 -2.05 5.56 -8.03
C SER A 11 -3.24 6.49 -8.28
N GLN A 12 -3.05 7.59 -9.01
CA GLN A 12 -4.12 8.51 -9.38
C GLN A 12 -5.14 7.85 -10.32
N ALA A 13 -4.68 7.12 -11.33
CA ALA A 13 -5.57 6.37 -12.23
C ALA A 13 -6.43 5.34 -11.47
N LEU A 14 -5.84 4.64 -10.50
CA LEU A 14 -6.59 3.72 -9.64
C LEU A 14 -7.59 4.45 -8.74
N LEU A 15 -7.19 5.58 -8.15
CA LEU A 15 -8.08 6.42 -7.35
C LEU A 15 -9.28 6.89 -8.17
N ASP A 16 -9.06 7.39 -9.38
CA ASP A 16 -10.11 7.85 -10.27
C ASP A 16 -11.11 6.72 -10.59
N TRP A 17 -10.61 5.51 -10.82
CA TRP A 17 -11.45 4.34 -11.04
C TRP A 17 -12.31 3.98 -9.82
N ILE A 18 -11.75 4.08 -8.61
CA ILE A 18 -12.51 3.85 -7.36
C ILE A 18 -13.58 4.93 -7.17
N ILE A 19 -13.25 6.20 -7.41
CA ILE A 19 -14.21 7.31 -7.34
C ILE A 19 -15.35 7.08 -8.34
N ALA A 20 -15.02 6.74 -9.59
CA ALA A 20 -16.00 6.46 -10.63
C ALA A 20 -16.91 5.26 -10.29
N SER A 21 -16.41 4.30 -9.50
CA SER A 21 -17.22 3.17 -9.05
C SER A 21 -18.32 3.54 -8.03
N GLY A 22 -18.25 4.74 -7.44
CA GLY A 22 -19.15 5.20 -6.38
C GLY A 22 -19.02 4.44 -5.05
N LYS A 23 -18.03 3.54 -4.92
CA LYS A 23 -17.80 2.78 -3.68
C LYS A 23 -17.00 3.62 -2.69
N ASN A 24 -17.42 3.60 -1.42
CA ASN A 24 -16.61 4.12 -0.32
C ASN A 24 -15.50 3.13 0.04
N LEU A 25 -14.25 3.54 -0.11
CA LEU A 25 -13.07 2.77 0.29
C LEU A 25 -12.91 2.85 1.81
N THR A 26 -12.88 1.69 2.47
CA THR A 26 -12.75 1.58 3.94
C THR A 26 -11.44 0.94 4.38
N THR A 27 -10.88 0.07 3.53
CA THR A 27 -9.71 -0.74 3.88
C THR A 27 -8.84 -0.96 2.64
N ILE A 28 -7.54 -0.73 2.83
CA ILE A 28 -6.45 -1.08 1.92
C ILE A 28 -5.66 -2.19 2.60
N TYR A 29 -5.67 -3.39 2.03
CA TYR A 29 -4.84 -4.48 2.52
C TYR A 29 -3.53 -4.50 1.73
N VAL A 30 -2.39 -4.40 2.42
CA VAL A 30 -1.06 -4.44 1.83
C VAL A 30 -0.51 -5.86 1.90
N THR A 31 -0.19 -6.44 0.75
CA THR A 31 0.22 -7.83 0.64
C THR A 31 1.71 -8.04 0.87
N HIS A 32 2.54 -7.07 0.45
CA HIS A 32 4.00 -7.13 0.52
C HIS A 32 4.60 -5.77 0.90
N GLY A 33 5.78 -5.81 1.53
CA GLY A 33 6.47 -4.61 2.01
C GLY A 33 7.28 -3.86 0.96
N HIS A 34 7.13 -4.17 -0.33
CA HIS A 34 7.81 -3.46 -1.42
C HIS A 34 7.02 -2.24 -1.88
N ALA A 35 7.72 -1.20 -2.32
CA ALA A 35 7.20 0.11 -2.67
C ALA A 35 5.98 0.08 -3.61
N ASP A 36 6.00 -0.82 -4.60
CA ASP A 36 4.95 -0.96 -5.61
C ASP A 36 3.61 -1.43 -5.04
N HIS A 37 3.58 -1.92 -3.80
CA HIS A 37 2.36 -2.32 -3.11
C HIS A 37 1.76 -1.21 -2.24
N PHE A 38 2.53 -0.19 -1.82
CA PHE A 38 2.06 0.72 -0.76
C PHE A 38 2.35 2.20 -0.93
N PHE A 39 3.20 2.61 -1.88
CA PHE A 39 3.56 4.03 -2.03
C PHE A 39 2.36 4.94 -2.30
N GLY A 40 1.28 4.41 -2.89
CA GLY A 40 0.05 5.15 -3.13
C GLY A 40 -0.81 5.43 -1.89
N ILE A 41 -0.58 4.82 -0.72
CA ILE A 41 -1.50 4.87 0.44
C ILE A 41 -1.90 6.31 0.82
N ALA A 42 -0.91 7.21 0.90
CA ALA A 42 -1.14 8.60 1.30
C ALA A 42 -2.14 9.31 0.36
N LEU A 43 -2.08 9.01 -0.95
CA LEU A 43 -3.04 9.55 -1.91
C LEU A 43 -4.46 9.08 -1.61
N PHE A 44 -4.66 7.78 -1.39
CA PHE A 44 -5.99 7.24 -1.09
C PHE A 44 -6.56 7.79 0.21
N LYS A 45 -5.74 7.92 1.27
CA LYS A 45 -6.20 8.45 2.56
C LYS A 45 -6.56 9.94 2.51
N ARG A 46 -5.99 10.72 1.59
CA ARG A 46 -6.44 12.11 1.37
C ARG A 46 -7.88 12.19 0.86
N TYR A 47 -8.31 11.24 0.02
CA TYR A 47 -9.66 11.20 -0.53
C TYR A 47 -10.65 10.38 0.33
N PHE A 48 -10.15 9.34 0.99
CA PHE A 48 -10.91 8.48 1.90
C PHE A 48 -10.27 8.54 3.30
N PRO A 49 -10.46 9.62 4.06
CA PRO A 49 -9.75 9.84 5.33
C PRO A 49 -10.06 8.80 6.41
N ASN A 50 -11.19 8.11 6.29
CA ASN A 50 -11.58 7.02 7.19
C ASN A 50 -11.06 5.65 6.74
N ALA A 51 -10.37 5.56 5.60
CA ALA A 51 -9.81 4.31 5.13
C ALA A 51 -8.58 3.91 5.96
N ARG A 52 -8.54 2.65 6.37
CA ARG A 52 -7.37 2.07 7.05
C ARG A 52 -6.48 1.37 6.04
N ALA A 53 -5.17 1.56 6.15
CA ALA A 53 -4.19 0.72 5.48
C ALA A 53 -3.68 -0.31 6.49
N VAL A 54 -3.78 -1.59 6.17
CA VAL A 54 -3.47 -2.69 7.09
C VAL A 54 -2.63 -3.75 6.38
N GLY A 55 -1.73 -4.40 7.11
CA GLY A 55 -0.91 -5.51 6.61
C GLY A 55 -0.41 -6.36 7.77
N ARG A 56 0.10 -7.56 7.48
CA ARG A 56 0.71 -8.41 8.52
C ARG A 56 1.91 -7.71 9.17
N PRO A 57 2.28 -8.02 10.44
CA PRO A 57 3.40 -7.39 11.11
C PRO A 57 4.72 -7.46 10.32
N ASP A 58 4.99 -8.59 9.65
CA ASP A 58 6.19 -8.78 8.83
C ASP A 58 6.17 -7.92 7.55
N VAL A 59 5.00 -7.70 6.97
CA VAL A 59 4.82 -6.77 5.84
C VAL A 59 5.09 -5.34 6.29
N MET A 60 4.46 -4.90 7.40
CA MET A 60 4.68 -3.56 7.96
C MET A 60 6.17 -3.30 8.24
N GLN A 61 6.87 -4.28 8.81
CA GLN A 61 8.30 -4.14 9.10
C GLN A 61 9.14 -4.00 7.83
N ALA A 62 8.82 -4.75 6.77
CA ALA A 62 9.53 -4.69 5.50
C ALA A 62 9.35 -3.34 4.77
N MET A 63 8.20 -2.68 4.93
CA MET A 63 7.93 -1.38 4.30
C MET A 63 8.97 -0.30 4.67
N PHE A 64 9.55 -0.37 5.87
CA PHE A 64 10.56 0.60 6.31
C PHE A 64 11.80 0.63 5.41
N VAL A 65 12.15 -0.49 4.78
CA VAL A 65 13.31 -0.59 3.87
C VAL A 65 13.13 0.33 2.67
N ASP A 66 11.95 0.31 2.05
CA ASP A 66 11.67 1.10 0.85
C ASP A 66 11.32 2.56 1.15
N THR A 67 10.86 2.86 2.36
CA THR A 67 10.69 4.25 2.82
C THR A 67 11.95 4.89 3.39
N ASP A 68 13.04 4.13 3.56
CA ASP A 68 14.29 4.67 4.06
C ASP A 68 14.78 5.82 3.15
N PRO A 69 15.19 6.98 3.70
CA PRO A 69 15.61 8.12 2.88
C PRO A 69 16.75 7.82 1.90
N ALA A 70 17.68 6.92 2.26
CA ALA A 70 18.76 6.50 1.37
C ALA A 70 18.24 5.59 0.26
N CYS A 71 17.30 4.68 0.55
CA CYS A 71 16.63 3.87 -0.48
C CYS A 71 15.81 4.75 -1.44
N LEU A 72 15.00 5.66 -0.90
CA LEU A 72 14.21 6.61 -1.69
C LEU A 72 15.11 7.45 -2.61
N LYS A 73 16.20 8.00 -2.10
CA LYS A 73 17.11 8.83 -2.89
C LYS A 73 17.92 8.01 -3.90
N GLY A 74 18.55 6.93 -3.45
CA GLY A 74 19.54 6.18 -4.21
C GLY A 74 18.93 5.19 -5.19
N PHE A 75 17.79 4.59 -4.85
CA PHE A 75 17.16 3.55 -5.64
C PHE A 75 15.92 4.05 -6.38
N TRP A 76 14.90 4.51 -5.65
CA TRP A 76 13.57 4.79 -6.22
C TRP A 76 13.56 6.09 -7.05
N ASN A 77 14.00 7.21 -6.50
CA ASN A 77 14.03 8.49 -7.23
C ASN A 77 15.03 8.49 -8.39
N THR A 78 16.08 7.66 -8.34
CA THR A 78 16.99 7.45 -9.47
C THR A 78 16.30 6.74 -10.64
N ARG A 79 15.48 5.72 -10.36
CA ARG A 79 14.81 4.89 -11.37
C ARG A 79 13.50 5.50 -11.89
N PHE A 80 12.80 6.20 -11.02
CA PHE A 80 11.49 6.79 -11.27
C PHE A 80 11.52 8.30 -10.98
N PRO A 81 12.36 9.07 -11.71
CA PRO A 81 12.56 10.48 -11.44
C PRO A 81 11.25 11.25 -11.58
N GLY A 82 10.86 11.95 -10.50
CA GLY A 82 9.63 12.74 -10.44
C GLY A 82 8.32 11.94 -10.36
N GLN A 83 8.39 10.62 -10.26
CA GLN A 83 7.20 9.75 -10.27
C GLN A 83 6.86 9.17 -8.90
N ILE A 84 7.76 9.25 -7.93
CA ILE A 84 7.55 8.73 -6.56
C ILE A 84 6.74 9.73 -5.73
N PRO A 85 5.75 9.28 -4.93
CA PRO A 85 4.99 10.17 -4.05
C PRO A 85 5.87 10.89 -3.02
N GLY A 86 5.61 12.19 -2.83
CA GLY A 86 6.35 13.00 -1.84
C GLY A 86 5.94 12.79 -0.38
N GLN A 87 4.80 12.12 -0.14
CA GLN A 87 4.35 11.70 1.18
C GLN A 87 4.10 10.20 1.15
N LEU A 88 4.70 9.48 2.09
CA LEU A 88 4.56 8.03 2.24
C LEU A 88 3.90 7.73 3.59
N GLU A 89 3.14 6.64 3.62
CA GLU A 89 2.50 6.14 4.84
C GLU A 89 2.72 4.64 4.96
N ILE A 90 3.00 4.20 6.18
CA ILE A 90 3.16 2.79 6.53
C ILE A 90 1.79 2.23 6.94
N ALA A 91 1.53 0.97 6.59
CA ALA A 91 0.31 0.28 6.97
C ALA A 91 0.32 -0.07 8.46
N GLU A 92 -0.86 -0.12 9.06
CA GLU A 92 -1.06 -0.59 10.43
C GLU A 92 -0.90 -2.11 10.49
N SER A 93 -0.33 -2.62 11.61
CA SER A 93 -0.26 -4.06 11.85
C SER A 93 -1.66 -4.64 12.01
N LEU A 94 -1.90 -5.75 11.33
CA LEU A 94 -3.04 -6.62 11.51
C LEU A 94 -2.57 -7.94 12.13
N GLU A 95 -2.82 -8.09 13.43
CA GLU A 95 -2.42 -9.28 14.20
C GLU A 95 -3.25 -10.53 13.86
N GLU A 96 -4.44 -10.34 13.28
CA GLU A 96 -5.33 -11.44 12.87
C GLU A 96 -5.04 -11.85 11.42
N ASN A 97 -5.06 -13.15 11.14
CA ASN A 97 -4.84 -13.68 9.77
C ASN A 97 -6.08 -13.53 8.86
N SER A 98 -7.11 -12.80 9.30
CA SER A 98 -8.36 -12.63 8.55
C SER A 98 -8.77 -11.17 8.51
N ILE A 99 -9.26 -10.73 7.36
CA ILE A 99 -9.92 -9.43 7.20
C ILE A 99 -11.31 -9.67 6.64
N ASP A 100 -12.30 -9.10 7.32
CA ASP A 100 -13.63 -8.97 6.76
C ASP A 100 -13.69 -7.76 5.82
N LEU A 101 -13.84 -8.02 4.53
CA LEU A 101 -14.04 -7.01 3.50
C LEU A 101 -15.52 -6.95 3.12
N LYS A 102 -16.33 -6.24 3.92
CA LYS A 102 -17.77 -6.02 3.69
C LYS A 102 -18.58 -7.33 3.56
N GLY A 103 -18.35 -8.28 4.47
CA GLY A 103 -19.01 -9.60 4.48
C GLY A 103 -18.30 -10.67 3.67
N MET A 104 -17.18 -10.32 3.01
CA MET A 104 -16.27 -11.28 2.38
C MET A 104 -15.10 -11.55 3.34
N ASN A 105 -15.10 -12.73 3.95
CA ASN A 105 -14.01 -13.17 4.80
C ASN A 105 -12.81 -13.55 3.92
N THR A 106 -11.75 -12.74 3.99
CA THR A 106 -10.49 -12.99 3.28
C THR A 106 -9.43 -13.46 4.26
N GLN A 107 -8.73 -14.53 3.91
CA GLN A 107 -7.65 -15.08 4.72
C GLN A 107 -6.30 -14.63 4.16
N ALA A 108 -5.48 -14.06 5.04
CA ALA A 108 -4.10 -13.71 4.76
C ALA A 108 -3.22 -14.96 4.96
N PHE A 109 -2.59 -15.43 3.89
CA PHE A 109 -1.60 -16.51 3.95
C PHE A 109 -0.20 -15.94 3.75
N ARG A 110 0.75 -16.41 4.56
CA ARG A 110 2.16 -16.13 4.31
C ARG A 110 2.62 -16.96 3.12
N THR A 111 3.06 -16.28 2.07
CA THR A 111 3.79 -16.92 0.96
C THR A 111 5.24 -16.45 1.04
N ARG A 112 6.19 -17.38 1.01
CA ARG A 112 7.63 -17.07 1.07
C ARG A 112 8.21 -17.35 -0.31
N GLY A 113 8.85 -16.36 -0.91
CA GLY A 113 9.74 -16.56 -2.06
C GLY A 113 11.09 -17.15 -1.60
N PRO A 114 11.90 -17.69 -2.51
CA PRO A 114 13.16 -18.37 -2.18
C PRO A 114 14.22 -17.50 -1.48
N ASP A 115 14.09 -16.18 -1.43
CA ASP A 115 15.13 -15.26 -0.95
C ASP A 115 14.69 -14.32 0.20
N ALA A 116 13.90 -14.80 1.16
CA ALA A 116 13.43 -14.02 2.33
C ALA A 116 13.98 -14.47 3.68
#